data_AF-F9X4H9-F1
#
_entry.id   AF-F9X4H9-F1
#
_cell.length_a   1.000
_cell.length_b   1.000
_cell.length_c   1.000
_cell.angle_alpha   90.00
_cell.angle_beta   90.00
_cell.angle_gamma   90.00
#
_symmetry.space_group_name_H-M   'P 1'
#
loop_
_entity.id
_entity.type
_entity.pdbx_description
1 polymer ?
#
loop_
_entity_poly.entity_id
_entity_poly.type
_entity_poly.pdbx_seq_one_letter_code
_entity_poly.pdbx_strand_id
1 'polypeptide(L)'
;MDTMEAALTEKVTQLEQALRDAEEVEEAARAEAERSETHLRAMIRKSKFEVNFKAYDLVSAEIEAEEGKSGWFDSQAEVREAHALLMCVEYELQLYRAGFASPFQNARKRTKQTLEASKAAWEKRLEEHNKLVLKNSAREKQAADAERARAEEDRARTERDRKAREKKERKYEEKRKKKKQEPRFFPPRPPPSTRPDTRAALREPNAMAEAAARWRSAFEVFFNSQDQPFPEPPSEKCRHIGCQKEGDRALRACKHNLASMFKSLQVNPKTERLKHHEDKFKDPKNKTKANEIFVVLQAMHENVEKEKEKEKEKKKAR
;
A
#
# COMPACT_ATOMS: atom_id res chain seq x y z
N MET A 1 -58.80 28.07 37.40
CA MET A 1 -57.77 27.04 37.11
C MET A 1 -57.88 26.49 35.69
N ASP A 2 -58.97 26.77 34.98
CA ASP A 2 -59.35 26.09 33.74
C ASP A 2 -58.54 26.51 32.50
N THR A 3 -57.96 27.71 32.48
CA THR A 3 -57.26 28.22 31.28
C THR A 3 -55.91 27.54 31.03
N MET A 4 -55.17 27.16 32.07
CA MET A 4 -53.86 26.49 31.90
C MET A 4 -54.01 25.00 31.61
N GLU A 5 -55.00 24.33 32.19
CA GLU A 5 -55.32 22.94 31.83
C GLU A 5 -55.79 22.83 30.38
N ALA A 6 -56.66 23.74 29.94
CA ALA A 6 -57.10 23.80 28.55
C ALA A 6 -55.91 24.03 27.59
N ALA A 7 -55.01 24.97 27.91
CA ALA A 7 -53.83 25.25 27.10
C ALA A 7 -52.84 24.06 27.04
N LEU A 8 -52.61 23.35 28.16
CA LEU A 8 -51.76 22.16 28.18
C LEU A 8 -52.40 21.00 27.42
N THR A 9 -53.71 20.81 27.56
CA THR A 9 -54.46 19.77 26.82
C THR A 9 -54.42 20.03 25.32
N GLU A 10 -54.67 21.27 24.88
CA GLU A 10 -54.54 21.67 23.48
C GLU A 10 -53.12 21.41 22.95
N LYS A 11 -52.10 21.72 23.75
CA LYS A 11 -50.70 21.49 23.39
C LYS A 11 -50.35 20.00 23.28
N VAL A 12 -50.90 19.15 24.15
CA VAL A 12 -50.78 17.68 24.01
C VAL A 12 -51.36 17.26 22.65
N THR A 13 -52.58 17.68 22.33
CA THR A 13 -53.23 17.33 21.06
C THR A 13 -52.45 17.82 19.83
N GLN A 14 -51.87 19.02 19.90
CA GLN A 14 -50.98 19.54 18.84
C GLN A 14 -49.70 18.69 18.69
N LEU A 15 -49.10 18.27 19.81
CA LEU A 15 -47.89 17.42 19.80
C LEU A 15 -48.18 15.99 19.36
N GLU A 16 -49.34 15.41 19.71
CA GLU A 16 -49.79 14.12 19.20
C GLU A 16 -49.98 14.16 17.67
N GLN A 17 -50.55 15.25 17.14
CA GLN A 17 -50.66 15.41 15.70
C GLN A 17 -49.27 15.54 15.05
N ALA A 18 -48.39 16.38 15.60
CA ALA A 18 -47.04 16.55 15.09
C ALA A 18 -46.21 15.25 15.15
N LEU A 19 -46.41 14.42 16.18
CA LEU A 19 -45.77 13.11 16.29
C LEU A 19 -46.27 12.16 15.18
N ARG A 20 -47.59 12.12 14.93
CA ARG A 20 -48.15 11.32 13.82
C ARG A 20 -47.60 11.77 12.47
N ASP A 21 -47.58 13.07 12.22
CA ASP A 21 -47.03 13.64 10.98
C ASP A 21 -45.53 13.28 10.83
N ALA A 22 -44.76 13.31 11.93
CA ALA A 22 -43.36 12.90 11.93
C ALA A 22 -43.16 11.39 11.72
N GLU A 23 -44.02 10.55 12.29
CA GLU A 23 -44.02 9.10 12.07
C GLU A 23 -44.31 8.75 10.61
N GLU A 24 -45.26 9.43 9.97
CA GLU A 24 -45.53 9.28 8.53
C GLU A 24 -44.30 9.65 7.67
N VAL A 25 -43.58 10.71 8.04
CA VAL A 25 -42.34 11.11 7.37
C VAL A 25 -41.22 10.08 7.59
N GLU A 26 -41.09 9.54 8.81
CA GLU A 26 -40.11 8.49 9.12
C GLU A 26 -40.39 7.21 8.35
N GLU A 27 -41.65 6.80 8.22
CA GLU A 27 -42.04 5.63 7.44
C GLU A 27 -41.74 5.83 5.94
N ALA A 28 -42.02 7.02 5.40
CA ALA A 28 -41.69 7.37 4.02
C ALA A 28 -40.17 7.37 3.77
N ALA A 29 -39.38 7.94 4.70
CA ALA A 29 -37.93 7.97 4.64
C ALA A 29 -37.32 6.57 4.76
N ARG A 30 -37.88 5.73 5.65
CA ARG A 30 -37.51 4.32 5.76
C ARG A 30 -37.76 3.57 4.46
N ALA A 31 -38.93 3.76 3.85
CA ALA A 31 -39.26 3.12 2.58
C ALA A 31 -38.31 3.56 1.45
N GLU A 32 -37.87 4.82 1.42
CA GLU A 32 -36.85 5.30 0.49
C GLU A 32 -35.48 4.66 0.74
N ALA A 33 -35.04 4.58 2.00
CA ALA A 33 -33.80 3.91 2.37
C ALA A 33 -33.80 2.43 1.93
N GLU A 34 -34.91 1.73 2.15
CA GLU A 34 -35.09 0.34 1.70
C GLU A 34 -35.06 0.24 0.16
N ARG A 35 -35.71 1.16 -0.56
CA ARG A 35 -35.64 1.23 -2.04
C ARG A 35 -34.20 1.42 -2.52
N SER A 36 -33.48 2.40 -1.99
CA SER A 36 -32.09 2.68 -2.39
C SER A 36 -31.15 1.52 -2.08
N GLU A 37 -31.34 0.84 -0.93
CA GLU A 37 -30.55 -0.35 -0.61
C GLU A 37 -30.83 -1.52 -1.57
N THR A 38 -32.11 -1.72 -1.95
CA THR A 38 -32.44 -2.74 -2.97
C THR A 38 -31.86 -2.41 -4.33
N HIS A 39 -31.83 -1.13 -4.72
CA HIS A 39 -31.18 -0.65 -5.95
C HIS A 39 -29.67 -0.97 -5.93
N LEU A 40 -28.98 -0.61 -4.84
CA LEU A 40 -27.56 -0.92 -4.66
C LEU A 40 -27.28 -2.43 -4.75
N ARG A 41 -28.08 -3.26 -4.07
CA ARG A 41 -27.94 -4.72 -4.14
C ARG A 41 -28.12 -5.25 -5.56
N ALA A 42 -29.04 -4.67 -6.35
CA ALA A 42 -29.21 -5.02 -7.75
C ALA A 42 -27.98 -4.63 -8.60
N MET A 43 -27.40 -3.45 -8.34
CA MET A 43 -26.19 -2.98 -9.03
C MET A 43 -24.95 -3.82 -8.70
N ILE A 44 -24.77 -4.20 -7.43
CA ILE A 44 -23.72 -5.14 -7.00
C ILE A 44 -23.86 -6.50 -7.69
N ARG A 45 -25.09 -6.97 -7.93
CA ARG A 45 -25.31 -8.21 -8.69
C ARG A 45 -24.91 -8.02 -10.14
N LYS A 46 -25.39 -6.96 -10.81
CA LYS A 46 -25.05 -6.66 -12.21
C LYS A 46 -23.54 -6.54 -12.43
N SER A 47 -22.83 -5.86 -11.53
CA SER A 47 -21.38 -5.64 -11.65
C SER A 47 -20.55 -6.93 -11.67
N LYS A 48 -21.07 -8.04 -11.13
CA LYS A 48 -20.40 -9.35 -11.13
C LYS A 48 -20.56 -10.11 -12.44
N PHE A 49 -21.58 -9.82 -13.23
CA PHE A 49 -21.94 -10.62 -14.41
C PHE A 49 -21.78 -9.85 -15.73
N GLU A 50 -21.84 -8.52 -15.72
CA GLU A 50 -21.71 -7.71 -16.93
C GLU A 50 -20.24 -7.38 -17.25
N VAL A 51 -19.80 -7.79 -18.44
CA VAL A 51 -18.42 -7.56 -18.94
C VAL A 51 -18.11 -6.07 -19.15
N ASN A 52 -19.13 -5.25 -19.43
CA ASN A 52 -19.02 -3.82 -19.69
C ASN A 52 -19.65 -2.96 -18.58
N PHE A 53 -19.68 -3.46 -17.34
CA PHE A 53 -20.25 -2.71 -16.23
C PHE A 53 -19.45 -1.44 -15.94
N LYS A 54 -20.12 -0.29 -15.87
CA LYS A 54 -19.47 0.98 -15.55
C LYS A 54 -19.36 1.12 -14.04
N ALA A 55 -18.13 1.26 -13.54
CA ALA A 55 -17.88 1.45 -12.11
C ALA A 55 -18.62 2.67 -11.52
N TYR A 56 -18.87 3.70 -12.32
CA TYR A 56 -19.65 4.88 -11.91
C TYR A 56 -21.07 4.54 -11.47
N ASP A 57 -21.74 3.58 -12.11
CA ASP A 57 -23.13 3.26 -11.81
C ASP A 57 -23.25 2.56 -10.44
N LEU A 58 -22.21 1.83 -10.02
CA LEU A 58 -22.13 1.26 -8.65
C LEU A 58 -21.91 2.36 -7.61
N VAL A 59 -20.97 3.27 -7.86
CA VAL A 59 -20.69 4.39 -6.95
C VAL A 59 -21.92 5.29 -6.78
N SER A 60 -22.66 5.57 -7.87
CA SER A 60 -23.91 6.33 -7.80
C SER A 60 -24.94 5.65 -6.90
N ALA A 61 -25.12 4.33 -7.04
CA ALA A 61 -26.06 3.57 -6.21
C ALA A 61 -25.61 3.45 -4.74
N GLU A 62 -24.31 3.46 -4.47
CA GLU A 62 -23.77 3.52 -3.10
C GLU A 62 -24.11 4.85 -2.43
N ILE A 63 -23.92 5.96 -3.15
CA ILE A 63 -24.28 7.31 -2.66
C ILE A 63 -25.79 7.40 -2.39
N GLU A 64 -26.64 6.96 -3.32
CA GLU A 64 -28.11 6.95 -3.15
C GLU A 64 -28.55 6.15 -1.90
N ALA A 65 -27.91 5.00 -1.65
CA ALA A 65 -28.21 4.17 -0.48
C ALA A 65 -27.74 4.82 0.83
N GLU A 66 -26.59 5.49 0.83
CA GLU A 66 -26.10 6.23 1.99
C GLU A 66 -26.97 7.46 2.28
N GLU A 67 -27.35 8.23 1.27
CA GLU A 67 -28.23 9.40 1.40
C GLU A 67 -29.62 9.00 1.92
N GLY A 68 -30.22 7.94 1.35
CA GLY A 68 -31.51 7.43 1.81
C GLY A 68 -31.45 6.98 3.28
N LYS A 69 -30.37 6.28 3.67
CA LYS A 69 -30.16 5.83 5.05
C LYS A 69 -29.93 7.01 6.02
N SER A 70 -29.19 8.02 5.60
CA SER A 70 -28.99 9.24 6.39
C SER A 70 -30.32 9.95 6.62
N GLY A 71 -31.12 10.15 5.56
CA GLY A 71 -32.43 10.79 5.66
C GLY A 71 -33.37 10.06 6.62
N TRP A 72 -33.36 8.73 6.61
CA TRP A 72 -34.12 7.93 7.58
C TRP A 72 -33.66 8.12 9.04
N PHE A 73 -32.34 8.19 9.28
CA PHE A 73 -31.83 8.45 10.64
C PHE A 73 -32.20 9.85 11.14
N ASP A 74 -32.19 10.84 10.26
CA ASP A 74 -32.61 12.20 10.59
C ASP A 74 -34.11 12.23 10.96
N SER A 75 -34.98 11.60 10.16
CA SER A 75 -36.42 11.49 10.50
C SER A 75 -36.66 10.72 11.81
N GLN A 76 -35.87 9.67 12.08
CA GLN A 76 -35.96 8.94 13.34
C GLN A 76 -35.55 9.81 14.55
N ALA A 77 -34.58 10.71 14.37
CA ALA A 77 -34.21 11.67 15.42
C ALA A 77 -35.34 12.66 15.69
N GLU A 78 -36.02 13.16 14.65
CA GLU A 78 -37.17 14.05 14.77
C GLU A 78 -38.35 13.39 15.51
N VAL A 79 -38.70 12.14 15.16
CA VAL A 79 -39.74 11.38 15.87
C VAL A 79 -39.39 11.21 17.35
N ARG A 80 -38.13 10.90 17.66
CA ARG A 80 -37.66 10.77 19.06
C ARG A 80 -37.77 12.08 19.83
N GLU A 81 -37.44 13.21 19.19
CA GLU A 81 -37.56 14.53 19.80
C GLU A 81 -39.03 14.89 20.03
N ALA A 82 -39.91 14.68 19.05
CA ALA A 82 -41.35 14.89 19.16
C ALA A 82 -41.96 14.05 20.30
N HIS A 83 -41.62 12.76 20.36
CA HIS A 83 -42.06 11.87 21.43
C HIS A 83 -41.55 12.31 22.81
N ALA A 84 -40.29 12.73 22.92
CA ALA A 84 -39.74 13.24 24.18
C ALA A 84 -40.47 14.52 24.64
N LEU A 85 -40.81 15.42 23.72
CA LEU A 85 -41.59 16.63 24.01
C LEU A 85 -43.01 16.30 24.46
N LEU A 86 -43.68 15.35 23.80
CA LEU A 86 -45.01 14.88 24.19
C LEU A 86 -45.01 14.35 25.63
N MET A 87 -44.10 13.42 25.94
CA MET A 87 -43.93 12.86 27.29
C MET A 87 -43.71 13.95 28.36
N CYS A 88 -42.93 14.99 28.03
CA CYS A 88 -42.70 16.11 28.95
C CYS A 88 -43.99 16.89 29.24
N VAL A 89 -44.78 17.22 28.20
CA VAL A 89 -46.00 18.02 28.33
C VAL A 89 -47.13 17.22 28.97
N GLU A 90 -47.25 15.92 28.68
CA GLU A 90 -48.18 15.04 29.39
C GLU A 90 -47.87 14.97 30.88
N TYR A 91 -46.59 14.87 31.23
CA TYR A 91 -46.16 14.91 32.62
C TYR A 91 -46.46 16.26 33.28
N GLU A 92 -46.29 17.39 32.57
CA GLU A 92 -46.73 18.72 33.05
C GLU A 92 -48.23 18.74 33.37
N LEU A 93 -49.05 18.21 32.44
CA LEU A 93 -50.50 18.16 32.59
C LEU A 93 -50.90 17.29 33.79
N GLN A 94 -50.26 16.14 33.99
CA GLN A 94 -50.49 15.27 35.15
C GLN A 94 -50.14 15.96 36.48
N LEU A 95 -48.98 16.62 36.55
CA LEU A 95 -48.58 17.37 37.74
C LEU A 95 -49.52 18.52 38.05
N TYR A 96 -49.99 19.23 37.01
CA TYR A 96 -50.96 20.30 37.16
C TYR A 96 -52.29 19.78 37.70
N ARG A 97 -52.82 18.68 37.12
CA ARG A 97 -54.05 18.02 37.59
C ARG A 97 -53.95 17.52 39.04
N ALA A 98 -52.76 17.11 39.46
CA ALA A 98 -52.49 16.69 40.84
C ALA A 98 -52.28 17.86 41.82
N GLY A 99 -52.40 19.12 41.37
CA GLY A 99 -52.33 20.30 42.22
C GLY A 99 -50.90 20.71 42.62
N PHE A 100 -49.87 20.17 41.98
CA PHE A 100 -48.48 20.55 42.27
C PHE A 100 -48.11 21.86 41.54
N ALA A 101 -47.65 22.86 42.30
CA ALA A 101 -47.11 24.10 41.74
C ALA A 101 -45.75 23.83 41.05
N SER A 102 -45.72 24.10 39.74
CA SER A 102 -44.67 23.81 38.73
C SER A 102 -43.22 23.62 39.24
N PRO A 103 -42.79 22.36 39.47
CA PRO A 103 -41.36 21.96 39.52
C PRO A 103 -40.66 22.16 38.15
N PHE A 104 -41.45 22.45 37.12
CA PHE A 104 -41.08 22.40 35.71
C PHE A 104 -40.22 23.57 35.24
N GLN A 105 -40.37 24.76 35.83
CA GLN A 105 -39.49 25.88 35.51
C GLN A 105 -38.01 25.57 35.85
N ASN A 106 -37.78 24.81 36.92
CA ASN A 106 -36.44 24.38 37.32
C ASN A 106 -35.91 23.21 36.48
N ALA A 107 -36.78 22.33 35.97
CA ALA A 107 -36.41 21.30 35.00
C ALA A 107 -36.05 21.94 33.65
N ARG A 108 -36.91 22.82 33.11
CA ARG A 108 -36.71 23.52 31.83
C ARG A 108 -35.44 24.39 31.82
N LYS A 109 -35.10 25.04 32.94
CA LYS A 109 -33.83 25.76 33.09
C LYS A 109 -32.63 24.82 33.04
N ARG A 110 -32.68 23.67 33.71
CA ARG A 110 -31.61 22.66 33.67
C ARG A 110 -31.43 22.08 32.26
N THR A 111 -32.52 21.75 31.58
CA THR A 111 -32.46 21.21 30.20
C THR A 111 -31.87 22.20 29.21
N LYS A 112 -32.23 23.49 29.31
CA LYS A 112 -31.63 24.56 28.49
C LYS A 112 -30.12 24.67 28.72
N GLN A 113 -29.68 24.69 29.98
CA GLN A 113 -28.25 24.75 30.32
C GLN A 113 -27.48 23.54 29.79
N THR A 114 -28.04 22.33 29.86
CA THR A 114 -27.40 21.14 29.31
C THR A 114 -27.32 21.14 27.78
N LEU A 115 -28.35 21.65 27.10
CA LEU A 115 -28.35 21.79 25.63
C LEU A 115 -27.32 22.81 25.17
N GLU A 116 -27.26 23.98 25.82
CA GLU A 116 -26.26 25.02 25.54
C GLU A 116 -24.84 24.51 25.78
N ALA A 117 -24.61 23.79 26.88
CA ALA A 117 -23.31 23.16 27.17
C ALA A 117 -22.93 22.09 26.13
N SER A 118 -23.88 21.26 25.71
CA SER A 118 -23.67 20.25 24.67
C SER A 118 -23.34 20.89 23.32
N LYS A 119 -24.06 21.95 22.95
CA LYS A 119 -23.82 22.70 21.71
C LYS A 119 -22.44 23.34 21.71
N ALA A 120 -22.04 23.99 22.80
CA ALA A 120 -20.69 24.55 22.94
C ALA A 120 -19.60 23.47 22.85
N ALA A 121 -19.82 22.29 23.46
CA ALA A 121 -18.90 21.17 23.37
C ALA A 121 -18.81 20.57 21.96
N TRP A 122 -19.91 20.58 21.21
CA TRP A 122 -19.93 20.18 19.80
C TRP A 122 -19.17 21.17 18.92
N GLU A 123 -19.44 22.47 19.04
CA GLU A 123 -18.75 23.52 18.29
C GLU A 123 -17.24 23.48 18.51
N LYS A 124 -16.81 23.25 19.76
CA LYS A 124 -15.37 23.09 20.08
C LYS A 124 -14.76 21.87 19.39
N ARG A 125 -15.44 20.72 19.39
CA ARG A 125 -14.98 19.51 18.68
C ARG A 125 -14.88 19.73 17.18
N LEU A 126 -15.85 20.43 16.59
CA LEU A 126 -15.87 20.76 15.17
C LEU A 126 -14.71 21.71 14.82
N GLU A 127 -14.42 22.70 15.65
CA GLU A 127 -13.30 23.61 15.47
C GLU A 127 -11.94 22.88 15.54
N GLU A 128 -11.78 21.97 16.51
CA GLU A 128 -10.58 21.12 16.63
C GLU A 128 -10.41 20.20 15.42
N HIS A 129 -11.50 19.58 14.94
CA HIS A 129 -11.50 18.76 13.74
C HIS A 129 -11.10 19.57 12.50
N ASN A 130 -11.69 20.74 12.29
CA ASN A 130 -11.35 21.62 11.16
C ASN A 130 -9.89 22.07 11.20
N LYS A 131 -9.35 22.37 12.40
CA LYS A 131 -7.91 22.66 12.57
C LYS A 131 -7.04 21.47 12.17
N LEU A 132 -7.43 20.24 12.48
CA LEU A 132 -6.71 19.03 12.09
C LEU A 132 -6.76 18.80 10.57
N VAL A 133 -7.93 18.97 9.95
CA VAL A 133 -8.09 18.85 8.48
C VAL A 133 -7.18 19.85 7.75
N LEU A 134 -7.17 21.12 8.18
CA LEU A 134 -6.29 22.14 7.59
C LEU A 134 -4.80 21.80 7.77
N LYS A 135 -4.40 21.30 8.95
CA LYS A 135 -3.01 20.85 9.19
C LYS A 135 -2.62 19.67 8.31
N ASN A 136 -3.51 18.70 8.12
CA ASN A 136 -3.25 17.54 7.27
C ASN A 136 -3.16 17.95 5.79
N SER A 137 -4.07 18.79 5.31
CA SER A 137 -4.01 19.34 3.95
C SER A 137 -2.71 20.10 3.68
N ALA A 138 -2.25 20.91 4.64
CA ALA A 138 -0.97 21.61 4.52
C ALA A 138 0.23 20.63 4.45
N ARG A 139 0.20 19.55 5.24
CA ARG A 139 1.23 18.49 5.20
C ARG A 139 1.23 17.73 3.89
N GLU A 140 0.06 17.37 3.37
CA GLU A 140 -0.07 16.69 2.08
C GLU A 140 0.44 17.56 0.94
N LYS A 141 0.11 18.86 0.95
CA LYS A 141 0.63 19.80 -0.04
C LYS A 141 2.16 19.91 0.02
N GLN A 142 2.73 20.01 1.21
CA GLN A 142 4.18 20.02 1.39
C GLN A 142 4.84 18.72 0.91
N ALA A 143 4.21 17.57 1.18
CA ALA A 143 4.70 16.27 0.70
C ALA A 143 4.68 16.19 -0.84
N ALA A 144 3.59 16.65 -1.47
CA ALA A 144 3.46 16.69 -2.92
C ALA A 144 4.48 17.64 -3.57
N ASP A 145 4.72 18.82 -2.98
CA ASP A 145 5.72 19.76 -3.47
C ASP A 145 7.14 19.19 -3.34
N ALA A 146 7.44 18.51 -2.22
CA ALA A 146 8.73 17.83 -2.02
C ALA A 146 8.95 16.67 -3.00
N GLU A 147 7.91 15.89 -3.30
CA GLU A 147 7.97 14.82 -4.30
C GLU A 147 8.20 15.39 -5.71
N ARG A 148 7.49 16.48 -6.06
CA ARG A 148 7.67 17.17 -7.35
C ARG A 148 9.10 17.71 -7.49
N ALA A 149 9.66 18.29 -6.44
CA ALA A 149 11.04 18.77 -6.42
C ALA A 149 12.06 17.64 -6.64
N ARG A 150 11.88 16.48 -5.99
CA ARG A 150 12.75 15.30 -6.20
C ARG A 150 12.64 14.78 -7.64
N ALA A 151 11.43 14.71 -8.18
CA ALA A 151 11.22 14.27 -9.55
C ALA A 151 11.88 15.21 -10.58
N GLU A 152 11.87 16.51 -10.32
CA GLU A 152 12.55 17.49 -11.17
C GLU A 152 14.09 17.39 -11.07
N GLU A 153 14.63 17.17 -9.86
CA GLU A 153 16.06 16.93 -9.66
C GLU A 153 16.54 15.67 -10.39
N ASP A 154 15.76 14.59 -10.34
CA ASP A 154 16.05 13.34 -11.06
C ASP A 154 16.02 13.54 -12.58
N ARG A 155 15.07 14.34 -13.10
CA ARG A 155 15.05 14.73 -14.53
C ARG A 155 16.30 15.53 -14.90
N ALA A 156 16.69 16.51 -14.09
CA ALA A 156 17.89 17.30 -14.33
C ALA A 156 19.17 16.44 -14.26
N ARG A 157 19.21 15.43 -13.39
CA ARG A 157 20.33 14.48 -13.27
C ARG A 157 20.42 13.57 -14.50
N THR A 158 19.30 12.99 -14.91
CA THR A 158 19.25 12.12 -16.09
C THR A 158 19.60 12.88 -17.38
N GLU A 159 19.21 14.14 -17.51
CA GLU A 159 19.61 14.96 -18.65
C GLU A 159 21.11 15.28 -18.67
N ARG A 160 21.70 15.60 -17.51
CA ARG A 160 23.16 15.80 -17.37
C ARG A 160 23.93 14.53 -17.76
N ASP A 161 23.47 13.37 -17.31
CA ASP A 161 24.08 12.08 -17.65
C ASP A 161 23.96 11.77 -19.14
N ARG A 162 22.81 12.07 -19.77
CA ARG A 162 22.63 11.94 -21.21
C ARG A 162 23.63 12.78 -21.99
N LYS A 163 23.75 14.08 -21.66
CA LYS A 163 24.72 15.01 -22.28
C LYS A 163 26.16 14.54 -22.08
N ALA A 164 26.50 14.02 -20.90
CA ALA A 164 27.83 13.49 -20.61
C ALA A 164 28.16 12.25 -21.45
N ARG A 165 27.19 11.34 -21.66
CA ARG A 165 27.35 10.15 -22.53
C ARG A 165 27.56 10.56 -23.98
N GLU A 166 26.74 11.46 -24.49
CA GLU A 166 26.85 11.96 -25.87
C GLU A 166 28.21 12.62 -26.13
N LYS A 167 28.71 13.42 -25.18
CA LYS A 167 30.05 14.04 -25.28
C LYS A 167 31.17 12.99 -25.27
N LYS A 168 31.06 11.92 -24.48
CA LYS A 168 32.04 10.81 -24.47
C LYS A 168 32.03 10.06 -25.80
N GLU A 169 30.86 9.82 -26.37
CA GLU A 169 30.69 9.12 -27.65
C GLU A 169 31.30 9.92 -28.81
N ARG A 170 31.02 11.22 -28.90
CA ARG A 170 31.65 12.12 -29.88
C ARG A 170 33.19 12.09 -29.79
N LYS A 171 33.75 12.16 -28.57
CA LYS A 171 35.20 12.04 -28.35
C LYS A 171 35.77 10.69 -28.80
N TYR A 172 35.03 9.60 -28.59
CA TYR A 172 35.45 8.26 -29.00
C TYR A 172 35.45 8.12 -30.53
N GLU A 173 34.42 8.64 -31.21
CA GLU A 173 34.37 8.66 -32.67
C GLU A 173 35.50 9.49 -33.28
N GLU A 174 35.79 10.68 -32.74
CA GLU A 174 36.93 11.49 -33.20
C GLU A 174 38.27 10.75 -33.04
N LYS A 175 38.51 10.10 -31.89
CA LYS A 175 39.70 9.27 -31.66
C LYS A 175 39.77 8.11 -32.65
N ARG A 176 38.64 7.47 -32.96
CA ARG A 176 38.56 6.37 -33.93
C ARG A 176 38.84 6.85 -35.36
N LYS A 177 38.37 8.04 -35.74
CA LYS A 177 38.70 8.66 -37.04
C LYS A 177 40.20 8.99 -37.14
N LYS A 178 40.81 9.56 -36.10
CA LYS A 178 42.26 9.83 -36.05
C LYS A 178 43.11 8.56 -36.17
N LYS A 179 42.78 7.49 -35.43
CA LYS A 179 43.49 6.20 -35.51
C LYS A 179 43.40 5.51 -36.88
N LYS A 180 42.40 5.84 -37.71
CA LYS A 180 42.30 5.31 -39.09
C LYS A 180 43.20 6.06 -40.07
N GLN A 181 43.63 7.28 -39.75
CA GLN A 181 44.52 8.09 -40.59
C GLN A 181 46.00 7.90 -40.22
N GLU A 182 46.32 7.26 -39.10
CA GLU A 182 47.70 6.86 -38.80
C GLU A 182 48.15 5.75 -39.77
N PRO A 183 49.22 5.96 -40.56
CA PRO A 183 49.77 4.92 -41.41
C PRO A 183 50.26 3.76 -40.53
N ARG A 184 49.64 2.59 -40.70
CA ARG A 184 50.07 1.37 -40.03
C ARG A 184 51.41 0.93 -40.61
N PHE A 185 52.49 1.26 -39.93
CA PHE A 185 53.77 0.57 -40.13
C PHE A 185 53.62 -0.83 -39.53
N PHE A 186 53.51 -1.85 -40.39
CA PHE A 186 53.48 -3.24 -39.98
C PHE A 186 54.92 -3.75 -39.92
N PRO A 187 55.52 -3.97 -38.73
CA PRO A 187 56.70 -4.82 -38.65
C PRO A 187 56.33 -6.25 -39.08
N PRO A 188 57.22 -6.96 -39.79
CA PRO A 188 56.97 -8.33 -40.23
C PRO A 188 56.69 -9.25 -39.03
N ARG A 189 55.71 -10.14 -39.21
CA ARG A 189 55.30 -11.13 -38.20
C ARG A 189 56.53 -11.96 -37.79
N PRO A 190 56.84 -12.10 -36.49
CA PRO A 190 57.79 -13.10 -36.04
C PRO A 190 57.28 -14.50 -36.38
N PRO A 191 58.17 -15.45 -36.70
CA PRO A 191 57.79 -16.81 -37.07
C PRO A 191 57.04 -17.52 -35.92
N PRO A 192 56.09 -18.42 -36.23
CA PRO A 192 55.33 -19.14 -35.23
C PRO A 192 56.25 -20.05 -34.42
N SER A 193 56.35 -19.77 -33.12
CA SER A 193 56.99 -20.63 -32.14
C SER A 193 56.25 -21.97 -32.06
N THR A 194 56.90 -23.04 -32.50
CA THR A 194 56.55 -24.46 -32.32
C THR A 194 56.71 -24.90 -30.86
N ARG A 195 56.06 -24.20 -29.94
CA ARG A 195 55.95 -24.68 -28.56
C ARG A 195 54.65 -25.48 -28.43
N PRO A 196 54.70 -26.76 -28.02
CA PRO A 196 53.49 -27.47 -27.66
C PRO A 196 52.82 -26.74 -26.49
N ASP A 197 51.51 -26.53 -26.62
CA ASP A 197 50.68 -25.84 -25.63
C ASP A 197 50.50 -26.74 -24.40
N THR A 198 51.47 -26.74 -23.49
CA THR A 198 51.45 -27.52 -22.24
C THR A 198 50.61 -26.86 -21.15
N ARG A 199 49.45 -26.29 -21.49
CA ARG A 199 48.54 -25.69 -20.51
C ARG A 199 47.09 -26.13 -20.65
N ALA A 200 46.87 -27.38 -21.05
CA ALA A 200 45.68 -28.13 -20.67
C ALA A 200 45.98 -28.94 -19.41
N ALA A 201 46.23 -28.27 -18.28
CA ALA A 201 46.13 -28.94 -17.00
C ALA A 201 44.64 -29.23 -16.76
N LEU A 202 44.29 -30.51 -16.62
CA LEU A 202 43.02 -30.93 -16.02
C LEU A 202 42.89 -30.17 -14.70
N ARG A 203 42.05 -29.13 -14.66
CA ARG A 203 41.77 -28.44 -13.40
C ARG A 203 41.05 -29.44 -12.52
N GLU A 204 41.64 -29.75 -11.37
CA GLU A 204 41.01 -30.52 -10.31
C GLU A 204 39.59 -29.99 -10.04
N PRO A 205 38.63 -30.87 -9.69
CA PRO A 205 37.27 -30.44 -9.38
C PRO A 205 37.32 -29.34 -8.31
N ASN A 206 36.90 -28.13 -8.69
CA ASN A 206 36.83 -27.00 -7.77
C ASN A 206 35.98 -27.43 -6.58
N ALA A 207 36.55 -27.48 -5.37
CA ALA A 207 35.82 -27.83 -4.14
C ALA A 207 34.52 -27.02 -3.97
N MET A 208 34.50 -25.76 -4.45
CA MET A 208 33.31 -24.93 -4.50
C MET A 208 32.22 -25.47 -5.44
N ALA A 209 32.58 -26.03 -6.60
CA ALA A 209 31.62 -26.60 -7.54
C ALA A 209 30.93 -27.84 -6.97
N GLU A 210 31.65 -28.70 -6.25
CA GLU A 210 31.08 -29.85 -5.55
C GLU A 210 30.20 -29.41 -4.38
N ALA A 211 30.65 -28.43 -3.58
CA ALA A 211 29.85 -27.87 -2.49
C ALA A 211 28.57 -27.19 -3.00
N ALA A 212 28.65 -26.51 -4.14
CA ALA A 212 27.51 -25.90 -4.83
C ALA A 212 26.52 -26.95 -5.35
N ALA A 213 27.02 -28.06 -5.89
CA ALA A 213 26.18 -29.17 -6.34
C ALA A 213 25.46 -29.85 -5.15
N ARG A 214 26.17 -30.07 -4.03
CA ARG A 214 25.58 -30.60 -2.78
C ARG A 214 24.52 -29.67 -2.20
N TRP A 215 24.77 -28.36 -2.22
CA TRP A 215 23.80 -27.36 -1.79
C TRP A 215 22.55 -27.37 -2.68
N ARG A 216 22.72 -27.53 -4.00
CA ARG A 216 21.58 -27.65 -4.94
C ARG A 216 20.76 -28.92 -4.68
N SER A 217 21.39 -30.05 -4.40
CA SER A 217 20.65 -31.25 -4.01
C SER A 217 19.92 -31.07 -2.68
N ALA A 218 20.54 -30.40 -1.69
CA ALA A 218 19.88 -30.09 -0.43
C ALA A 218 18.70 -29.12 -0.60
N PHE A 219 18.81 -28.20 -1.55
CA PHE A 219 17.77 -27.25 -1.93
C PHE A 219 16.55 -27.95 -2.56
N GLU A 220 16.77 -28.95 -3.41
CA GLU A 220 15.69 -29.77 -3.97
C GLU A 220 15.02 -30.65 -2.90
N VAL A 221 15.80 -31.15 -1.93
CA VAL A 221 15.27 -31.90 -0.78
C VAL A 221 14.45 -31.01 0.15
N PHE A 222 14.89 -29.78 0.44
CA PHE A 222 14.13 -28.80 1.23
C PHE A 222 12.77 -28.50 0.60
N PHE A 223 12.73 -28.34 -0.73
CA PHE A 223 11.49 -28.07 -1.44
C PHE A 223 10.49 -29.24 -1.35
N ASN A 224 10.98 -30.47 -1.31
CA ASN A 224 10.16 -31.68 -1.29
C ASN A 224 9.87 -32.25 0.12
N SER A 225 10.55 -31.77 1.17
CA SER A 225 10.38 -32.25 2.55
C SER A 225 9.64 -31.23 3.40
N GLN A 226 8.81 -31.66 4.37
CA GLN A 226 7.97 -30.73 5.13
C GLN A 226 8.73 -29.92 6.20
N ASP A 227 9.72 -30.52 6.87
CA ASP A 227 10.31 -29.98 8.12
C ASP A 227 11.82 -29.68 8.07
N GLN A 228 12.43 -29.63 6.88
CA GLN A 228 13.85 -29.28 6.77
C GLN A 228 14.03 -27.76 6.78
N PRO A 229 15.03 -27.20 7.48
CA PRO A 229 15.40 -25.79 7.37
C PRO A 229 16.08 -25.51 6.02
N PHE A 230 16.00 -24.26 5.55
CA PHE A 230 16.64 -23.85 4.30
C PHE A 230 18.16 -24.08 4.38
N PRO A 231 18.77 -24.81 3.43
CA PRO A 231 20.18 -25.17 3.51
C PRO A 231 21.07 -23.93 3.37
N GLU A 232 22.05 -23.78 4.28
CA GLU A 232 23.01 -22.69 4.19
C GLU A 232 23.89 -22.84 2.93
N PRO A 233 24.07 -21.76 2.14
CA PRO A 233 24.93 -21.81 0.97
C PRO A 233 26.41 -21.98 1.37
N PRO A 234 27.20 -22.71 0.55
CA PRO A 234 28.61 -22.93 0.83
C PRO A 234 29.36 -21.61 0.92
N SER A 235 30.19 -21.48 1.95
CA SER A 235 30.99 -20.27 2.19
C SER A 235 32.47 -20.62 2.22
N GLU A 236 33.22 -20.08 1.26
CA GLU A 236 34.68 -20.04 1.33
C GLU A 236 35.14 -18.74 2.00
N LYS A 237 36.38 -18.70 2.50
CA LYS A 237 36.95 -17.46 3.04
C LYS A 237 37.06 -16.42 1.94
N CYS A 238 36.14 -15.45 1.94
CA CYS A 238 36.15 -14.37 0.97
C CYS A 238 37.35 -13.45 1.23
N ARG A 239 38.13 -13.17 0.18
CA ARG A 239 39.30 -12.28 0.26
C ARG A 239 38.93 -10.78 0.25
N HIS A 240 37.64 -10.44 0.13
CA HIS A 240 37.20 -9.04 0.20
C HIS A 240 37.09 -8.57 1.64
N ILE A 241 37.85 -7.53 2.00
CA ILE A 241 37.96 -6.94 3.34
C ILE A 241 36.57 -6.56 3.93
N GLY A 242 35.65 -6.07 3.09
CA GLY A 242 34.29 -5.74 3.53
C GLY A 242 33.43 -6.95 3.91
N CYS A 243 33.76 -8.15 3.45
CA CYS A 243 33.00 -9.36 3.76
C CYS A 243 33.40 -10.02 5.08
N GLN A 244 34.50 -9.59 5.71
CA GLN A 244 34.96 -10.10 7.00
C GLN A 244 34.33 -9.35 8.19
N LYS A 245 33.68 -8.20 7.94
CA LYS A 245 33.12 -7.30 8.98
C LYS A 245 31.60 -7.39 9.18
N GLU A 246 30.88 -8.16 8.36
CA GLU A 246 29.40 -8.18 8.40
C GLU A 246 28.89 -9.40 9.16
N GLY A 247 28.57 -9.22 10.46
CA GLY A 247 28.04 -10.25 11.36
C GLY A 247 26.52 -10.44 11.33
N ASP A 248 25.76 -9.45 10.84
CA ASP A 248 24.28 -9.45 10.84
C ASP A 248 23.66 -9.67 9.45
N ARG A 249 24.15 -10.69 8.73
CA ARG A 249 23.53 -11.07 7.45
C ARG A 249 22.55 -12.22 7.66
N ALA A 250 21.41 -12.16 6.96
CA ALA A 250 20.46 -13.27 6.86
C ALA A 250 21.08 -14.59 6.34
N LEU A 251 22.26 -14.53 5.71
CA LEU A 251 23.07 -15.67 5.31
C LEU A 251 24.53 -15.45 5.69
N ARG A 252 25.18 -16.49 6.24
CA ARG A 252 26.63 -16.49 6.55
C ARG A 252 27.53 -16.34 5.31
N ALA A 253 27.06 -16.78 4.14
CA ALA A 253 27.82 -16.65 2.90
C ALA A 253 27.79 -15.19 2.38
N CYS A 254 28.98 -14.65 2.09
CA CYS A 254 29.07 -13.32 1.51
C CYS A 254 28.61 -13.27 0.05
N LYS A 255 28.23 -12.08 -0.41
CA LYS A 255 27.74 -11.81 -1.77
C LYS A 255 28.68 -12.32 -2.87
N HIS A 256 30.00 -12.27 -2.65
CA HIS A 256 31.00 -12.74 -3.62
C HIS A 256 31.05 -14.28 -3.73
N ASN A 257 30.87 -15.00 -2.62
CA ASN A 257 30.83 -16.46 -2.63
C ASN A 257 29.59 -16.97 -3.36
N LEU A 258 28.45 -16.31 -3.12
CA LEU A 258 27.20 -16.62 -3.79
C LEU A 258 27.30 -16.36 -5.31
N ALA A 259 27.89 -15.25 -5.73
CA ALA A 259 28.12 -14.99 -7.16
C ALA A 259 29.07 -16.02 -7.80
N SER A 260 30.12 -16.43 -7.08
CA SER A 260 31.04 -17.47 -7.53
C SER A 260 30.34 -18.82 -7.70
N MET A 261 29.43 -19.16 -6.78
CA MET A 261 28.62 -20.38 -6.82
C MET A 261 27.75 -20.51 -8.07
N PHE A 262 27.01 -19.47 -8.43
CA PHE A 262 26.19 -19.51 -9.64
C PHE A 262 27.03 -19.58 -10.91
N LYS A 263 28.20 -18.93 -10.89
CA LYS A 263 29.16 -19.01 -11.99
C LYS A 263 29.74 -20.42 -12.15
N SER A 264 30.04 -21.12 -11.05
CA SER A 264 30.52 -22.51 -11.09
C SER A 264 29.42 -23.49 -11.51
N LEU A 265 28.17 -23.25 -11.12
CA LEU A 265 27.02 -24.08 -11.50
C LEU A 265 26.49 -23.79 -12.92
N GLN A 266 26.98 -22.74 -13.58
CA GLN A 266 26.50 -22.27 -14.89
C GLN A 266 24.98 -22.00 -14.92
N VAL A 267 24.40 -21.60 -13.78
CA VAL A 267 22.97 -21.35 -13.65
C VAL A 267 22.70 -19.85 -13.79
N ASN A 268 21.70 -19.49 -14.59
CA ASN A 268 21.26 -18.11 -14.70
C ASN A 268 20.33 -17.76 -13.51
N PRO A 269 20.73 -16.83 -12.61
CA PRO A 269 19.94 -16.49 -11.44
C PRO A 269 18.57 -15.90 -11.81
N LYS A 270 18.46 -15.24 -12.97
CA LYS A 270 17.19 -14.69 -13.45
C LYS A 270 16.17 -15.77 -13.78
N THR A 271 16.61 -16.89 -14.37
CA THR A 271 15.71 -17.98 -14.74
C THR A 271 15.27 -18.78 -13.53
N GLU A 272 16.15 -19.01 -12.55
CA GLU A 272 15.77 -19.68 -11.29
C GLU A 272 14.82 -18.83 -10.46
N ARG A 273 15.04 -17.51 -10.38
CA ARG A 273 14.10 -16.60 -9.70
C ARG A 273 12.69 -16.70 -10.26
N LEU A 274 12.55 -16.82 -11.59
CA LEU A 274 11.24 -16.97 -12.23
C LEU A 274 10.62 -18.36 -12.03
N LYS A 275 11.41 -19.40 -11.75
CA LYS A 275 10.87 -20.74 -11.43
C LYS A 275 10.28 -20.80 -10.03
N HIS A 276 10.87 -20.05 -9.09
CA HIS A 276 10.47 -20.04 -7.68
C HIS A 276 9.60 -18.83 -7.29
N HIS A 277 8.93 -18.19 -8.25
CA HIS A 277 7.98 -17.11 -7.96
C HIS A 277 6.72 -17.66 -7.28
N GLU A 278 6.22 -16.97 -6.25
CA GLU A 278 5.07 -17.41 -5.45
C GLU A 278 3.80 -17.67 -6.28
N ASP A 279 3.57 -16.88 -7.33
CA ASP A 279 2.45 -17.05 -8.27
C ASP A 279 2.38 -18.42 -8.96
N LYS A 280 3.50 -19.17 -9.02
CA LYS A 280 3.53 -20.48 -9.66
C LYS A 280 3.02 -21.62 -8.76
N PHE A 281 2.83 -21.35 -7.47
CA PHE A 281 2.43 -22.36 -6.50
C PHE A 281 1.01 -22.08 -6.02
N LYS A 282 0.12 -23.06 -6.11
CA LYS A 282 -1.27 -22.93 -5.60
C LYS A 282 -1.36 -23.19 -4.11
N ASP A 283 -0.51 -24.09 -3.59
CA ASP A 283 -0.53 -24.47 -2.18
C ASP A 283 0.15 -23.42 -1.29
N PRO A 284 -0.49 -22.97 -0.20
CA PRO A 284 0.05 -21.93 0.67
C PRO A 284 1.38 -22.33 1.33
N LYS A 285 1.57 -23.63 1.65
CA LYS A 285 2.83 -24.14 2.23
C LYS A 285 4.01 -24.07 1.24
N ASN A 286 3.75 -24.35 -0.04
CA ASN A 286 4.76 -24.28 -1.10
C ASN A 286 5.06 -22.83 -1.49
N LYS A 287 4.08 -21.92 -1.37
CA LYS A 287 4.28 -20.47 -1.53
C LYS A 287 5.27 -19.91 -0.53
N THR A 288 5.16 -20.26 0.76
CA THR A 288 6.10 -19.76 1.79
C THR A 288 7.53 -20.21 1.51
N LYS A 289 7.74 -21.49 1.17
CA LYS A 289 9.05 -22.03 0.80
C LYS A 289 9.61 -21.39 -0.48
N ALA A 290 8.74 -21.21 -1.49
CA ALA A 290 9.11 -20.53 -2.72
C ALA A 290 9.51 -19.08 -2.46
N ASN A 291 8.84 -18.38 -1.55
CA ASN A 291 9.16 -17.00 -1.19
C ASN A 291 10.53 -16.89 -0.48
N GLU A 292 10.84 -17.78 0.47
CA GLU A 292 12.15 -17.82 1.12
C GLU A 292 13.29 -18.01 0.10
N ILE A 293 13.08 -18.95 -0.84
CA ILE A 293 13.99 -19.20 -1.96
C ILE A 293 14.10 -17.95 -2.87
N PHE A 294 12.98 -17.32 -3.16
CA PHE A 294 12.88 -16.17 -4.04
C PHE A 294 13.65 -14.97 -3.48
N VAL A 295 13.51 -14.67 -2.19
CA VAL A 295 14.23 -13.59 -1.51
C VAL A 295 15.75 -13.81 -1.60
N VAL A 296 16.21 -15.04 -1.41
CA VAL A 296 17.62 -15.41 -1.52
C VAL A 296 18.13 -15.21 -2.96
N LEU A 297 17.40 -15.71 -3.96
CA LEU A 297 17.75 -15.56 -5.37
C LEU A 297 17.66 -14.11 -5.86
N GLN A 298 16.73 -13.32 -5.35
CA GLN A 298 16.56 -11.90 -5.67
C GLN A 298 17.73 -11.07 -5.13
N ALA A 299 18.06 -11.25 -3.85
CA ALA A 299 19.23 -10.59 -3.25
C ALA A 299 20.52 -10.92 -4.02
N MET A 300 20.63 -12.13 -4.57
CA MET A 300 21.76 -12.52 -5.43
C MET A 300 21.73 -11.83 -6.81
N HIS A 301 20.58 -11.80 -7.48
CA HIS A 301 20.43 -11.21 -8.82
C HIS A 301 20.73 -9.71 -8.84
N GLU A 302 20.21 -8.96 -7.86
CA GLU A 302 20.44 -7.50 -7.76
C GLU A 302 21.93 -7.17 -7.58
N ASN A 303 22.69 -8.03 -6.90
CA ASN A 303 24.14 -7.84 -6.74
C ASN A 303 24.91 -8.15 -8.03
N VAL A 304 24.50 -9.17 -8.80
CA VAL A 304 25.13 -9.49 -10.10
C VAL A 304 24.93 -8.36 -11.10
N GLU A 305 23.75 -7.75 -11.16
CA GLU A 305 23.49 -6.61 -12.04
C GLU A 305 24.30 -5.36 -11.61
N LYS A 306 24.39 -5.07 -10.31
CA LYS A 306 25.24 -3.98 -9.79
C LYS A 306 26.72 -4.17 -10.13
N GLU A 307 27.24 -5.40 -10.08
CA GLU A 307 28.65 -5.66 -10.46
C GLU A 307 28.87 -5.54 -11.99
N LYS A 308 27.91 -5.98 -12.82
CA LYS A 308 27.96 -5.75 -14.27
C LYS A 308 27.92 -4.27 -14.61
N GLU A 309 27.14 -3.48 -13.89
CA GLU A 309 27.10 -2.02 -14.04
C GLU A 309 28.44 -1.38 -13.69
N LYS A 310 29.03 -1.73 -12.53
CA LYS A 310 30.38 -1.27 -12.15
C LYS A 310 31.45 -1.69 -13.16
N GLU A 311 31.38 -2.90 -13.73
CA GLU A 311 32.33 -3.35 -14.74
C GLU A 311 32.17 -2.56 -16.06
N LYS A 312 30.93 -2.26 -16.47
CA LYS A 312 30.64 -1.37 -17.61
C LYS A 312 31.17 0.04 -17.36
N GLU A 313 31.05 0.56 -16.15
CA GLU A 313 31.59 1.88 -15.78
C GLU A 313 33.13 1.90 -15.79
N LYS A 314 33.78 0.87 -15.24
CA LYS A 314 35.25 0.72 -15.29
C LYS A 314 35.77 0.60 -16.72
N LYS A 315 35.08 -0.14 -17.60
CA LYS A 315 35.41 -0.24 -19.03
C LYS A 315 35.20 1.08 -19.78
N LYS A 316 34.27 1.94 -19.34
CA LYS A 316 34.06 3.29 -19.87
C LYS A 316 35.07 4.32 -19.34
N ALA A 317 35.75 4.02 -18.24
CA ALA A 317 36.75 4.89 -17.62
C ALA A 317 38.18 4.63 -18.10
N ARG A 318 38.45 3.44 -18.66
CA ARG A 318 39.70 3.10 -19.37
C ARG A 318 39.61 3.51 -20.84
#